data_AF-M7P1L1-F1
#
_entry.id   AF-M7P1L1-F1
#
_cell.length_a   1.000
_cell.length_b   1.000
_cell.length_c   1.000
_cell.angle_alpha   90.00
_cell.angle_beta   90.00
_cell.angle_gamma   90.00
#
_symmetry.space_group_name_H-M   'P 1'
#
loop_
_entity.id
_entity.type
_entity.pdbx_description
1 polymer ?
#
loop_
_entity_poly.entity_id
_entity_poly.type
_entity_poly.pdbx_seq_one_letter_code
_entity_poly.pdbx_strand_id
1 'polypeptide(L)'
;MEERDKHAAGPYPDWPEAGGWLARRKKRAELLDYYYPKGQYEKEARREMASVLAEFEEKFRRWYPALPDSGYSALHHGKPRRHSRGEDIREAVKLYRAKNVGYGKLSRIHDALDLYYLMEAQSGYYKQEIDKAAQAQKWIGEDHFGEFFPEVAECMQERLRGLVRSGFDTLLKLQERQRQAEQTVQRLVEGKGALWARAAELASDILMYPVRQMGKKK
;
A
#
# COMPACT_ATOMS: atom_id res chain seq x y z
N MET A 1 -23.83 -21.56 -23.16
CA MET A 1 -23.26 -20.44 -22.38
C MET A 1 -23.34 -20.86 -20.92
N GLU A 2 -22.23 -20.73 -20.20
CA GLU A 2 -22.01 -21.08 -18.78
C GLU A 2 -21.56 -22.51 -18.46
N GLU A 3 -20.37 -22.87 -18.93
CA GLU A 3 -19.42 -23.63 -18.10
C GLU A 3 -18.35 -22.62 -17.64
N ARG A 4 -18.57 -22.02 -16.47
CA ARG A 4 -17.53 -21.25 -15.79
C ARG A 4 -16.54 -22.24 -15.20
N ASP A 5 -15.36 -22.29 -15.78
CA ASP A 5 -14.05 -22.35 -15.12
C ASP A 5 -14.10 -22.83 -13.66
N LYS A 6 -14.28 -24.15 -13.49
CA LYS A 6 -13.74 -24.82 -12.32
C LYS A 6 -12.24 -24.95 -12.55
N HIS A 7 -11.49 -23.87 -12.30
CA HIS A 7 -10.12 -24.05 -11.88
C HIS A 7 -10.19 -25.03 -10.71
N ALA A 8 -9.61 -26.22 -10.89
CA ALA A 8 -9.39 -27.17 -9.82
C ALA A 8 -8.77 -26.37 -8.68
N ALA A 9 -9.52 -26.21 -7.60
CA ALA A 9 -9.06 -25.54 -6.41
C ALA A 9 -7.91 -26.39 -5.86
N GLY A 10 -6.69 -26.06 -6.25
CA GLY A 10 -5.49 -26.51 -5.57
C GLY A 10 -5.65 -26.21 -4.07
N PRO A 11 -5.00 -26.97 -3.19
CA PRO A 11 -5.24 -26.99 -1.75
C PRO A 11 -4.73 -25.75 -1.00
N TYR A 12 -4.87 -24.58 -1.59
CA TYR A 12 -4.68 -23.31 -0.91
C TYR A 12 -6.00 -22.55 -0.67
N PRO A 13 -6.96 -23.11 0.10
CA PRO A 13 -8.05 -22.33 0.64
C PRO A 13 -7.47 -21.44 1.75
N ASP A 14 -7.69 -20.13 1.62
CA ASP A 14 -7.49 -19.10 2.65
C ASP A 14 -6.55 -19.53 3.78
N TRP A 15 -5.24 -19.42 3.54
CA TRP A 15 -4.24 -19.54 4.60
C TRP A 15 -4.75 -18.70 5.77
N PRO A 16 -4.83 -19.20 7.02
CA PRO A 16 -5.66 -18.56 8.02
C PRO A 16 -5.13 -17.16 8.33
N GLU A 17 -5.72 -16.17 7.66
CA GLU A 17 -5.40 -14.75 7.75
C GLU A 17 -5.67 -14.24 9.18
N ALA A 18 -6.46 -15.01 9.95
CA ALA A 18 -6.90 -14.74 11.31
C ALA A 18 -6.64 -15.87 12.32
N GLY A 19 -5.91 -16.92 11.96
CA GLY A 19 -5.70 -18.07 12.84
C GLY A 19 -4.48 -17.92 13.74
N GLY A 20 -4.67 -18.05 15.05
CA GLY A 20 -3.57 -18.20 16.00
C GLY A 20 -2.62 -19.36 15.64
N TRP A 21 -1.50 -19.47 16.37
CA TRP A 21 -0.42 -20.44 16.10
C TRP A 21 -0.89 -21.87 15.73
N LEU A 22 -1.96 -22.37 16.36
CA LEU A 22 -2.54 -23.69 16.10
C LEU A 22 -3.09 -23.86 14.67
N ALA A 23 -3.84 -22.89 14.16
CA ALA A 23 -4.42 -22.96 12.81
C ALA A 23 -3.32 -23.02 11.74
N ARG A 24 -2.24 -22.25 11.96
CA ARG A 24 -1.05 -22.23 11.09
C ARG A 24 -0.33 -23.57 11.07
N ARG A 25 -0.12 -24.16 12.25
CA ARG A 25 0.50 -25.47 12.38
C ARG A 25 -0.33 -26.56 11.70
N LYS A 26 -1.65 -26.51 11.84
CA LYS A 26 -2.57 -27.45 11.17
C LYS A 26 -2.48 -27.33 9.65
N LYS A 27 -2.52 -26.11 9.09
CA LYS A 27 -2.41 -25.91 7.64
C LYS A 27 -1.07 -26.34 7.04
N ARG A 28 0.04 -26.07 7.73
CA ARG A 28 1.34 -26.60 7.31
C ARG A 28 1.35 -28.12 7.24
N ALA A 29 0.75 -28.79 8.22
CA ALA A 29 0.64 -30.24 8.21
C ALA A 29 -0.21 -30.75 7.04
N GLU A 30 -1.33 -30.08 6.75
CA GLU A 30 -2.21 -30.41 5.61
C GLU A 30 -1.48 -30.26 4.26
N LEU A 31 -0.73 -29.17 4.06
CA LEU A 31 0.05 -28.96 2.82
C LEU A 31 1.18 -29.98 2.69
N LEU A 32 1.87 -30.28 3.78
CA LEU A 32 2.90 -31.31 3.78
C LEU A 32 2.30 -32.68 3.47
N ASP A 33 1.13 -33.01 4.01
CA ASP A 33 0.43 -34.27 3.73
C ASP A 33 -0.09 -34.35 2.28
N TYR A 34 -0.38 -33.20 1.64
CA TYR A 34 -0.79 -33.15 0.23
C TYR A 34 0.40 -33.39 -0.72
N TYR A 35 1.48 -32.62 -0.59
CA TYR A 35 2.64 -32.73 -1.50
C TYR A 35 3.56 -33.92 -1.14
N TYR A 36 3.62 -34.29 0.14
CA TYR A 36 4.49 -35.36 0.65
C TYR A 36 3.71 -36.30 1.60
N PRO A 37 2.77 -37.11 1.07
CA PRO A 37 1.94 -38.01 1.87
C PRO A 37 2.76 -39.02 2.68
N LYS A 38 2.29 -39.32 3.89
CA LYS A 38 2.91 -40.34 4.74
C LYS A 38 2.88 -41.71 4.07
N GLY A 39 4.00 -42.42 4.11
CA GLY A 39 4.13 -43.77 3.55
C GLY A 39 4.49 -43.82 2.06
N GLN A 40 4.45 -42.68 1.35
CA GLN A 40 4.95 -42.56 -0.02
C GLN A 40 6.37 -41.98 -0.08
N TYR A 41 6.78 -41.24 0.96
CA TYR A 41 8.09 -40.60 1.06
C TYR A 41 8.83 -41.05 2.32
N GLU A 42 10.16 -41.03 2.27
CA GLU A 42 11.03 -41.26 3.42
C GLU A 42 10.79 -40.21 4.52
N LYS A 43 11.01 -40.61 5.77
CA LYS A 43 10.78 -39.72 6.93
C LYS A 43 11.70 -38.51 6.87
N GLU A 44 12.91 -38.68 6.38
CA GLU A 44 13.95 -37.68 6.20
C GLU A 44 13.51 -36.63 5.17
N ALA A 45 13.12 -37.05 3.96
CA ALA A 45 12.62 -36.15 2.91
C ALA A 45 11.41 -35.33 3.39
N ARG A 46 10.46 -35.97 4.09
CA ARG A 46 9.28 -35.27 4.63
C ARG A 46 9.63 -34.27 5.74
N ARG A 47 10.70 -34.50 6.51
CA ARG A 47 11.21 -33.53 7.51
C ARG A 47 11.87 -32.33 6.84
N GLU A 48 12.64 -32.57 5.79
CA GLU A 48 13.29 -31.51 5.01
C GLU A 48 12.25 -30.58 4.38
N MET A 49 11.24 -31.15 3.72
CA MET A 49 10.15 -30.37 3.12
C MET A 49 9.32 -29.59 4.15
N ALA A 50 9.15 -30.14 5.35
CA ALA A 50 8.53 -29.41 6.46
C ALA A 50 9.36 -28.18 6.87
N SER A 51 10.70 -28.29 6.85
CA SER A 51 11.62 -27.19 7.15
C SER A 51 11.56 -26.12 6.07
N VAL A 52 11.61 -26.51 4.79
CA VAL A 52 11.49 -25.61 3.63
C VAL A 52 10.18 -24.81 3.71
N LEU A 53 9.06 -25.48 3.97
CA LEU A 53 7.75 -24.82 4.11
C LEU A 53 7.70 -23.84 5.29
N ALA A 54 8.32 -24.20 6.43
CA ALA A 54 8.35 -23.34 7.60
C ALA A 54 9.24 -22.11 7.40
N GLU A 55 10.40 -22.27 6.77
CA GLU A 55 11.32 -21.17 6.47
C GLU A 55 10.69 -20.18 5.47
N PHE A 56 10.05 -20.70 4.42
CA PHE A 56 9.31 -19.87 3.47
C PHE A 56 8.23 -19.05 4.18
N GLU A 57 7.38 -19.69 5.01
CA GLU A 57 6.33 -18.99 5.76
C GLU A 57 6.90 -17.91 6.67
N GLU A 58 8.01 -18.17 7.36
CA GLU A 58 8.63 -17.20 8.25
C GLU A 58 9.17 -16.00 7.47
N LYS A 59 9.94 -16.25 6.40
CA LYS A 59 10.47 -15.20 5.53
C LYS A 59 9.36 -14.37 4.93
N PHE A 60 8.35 -15.01 4.34
CA PHE A 60 7.20 -14.32 3.76
C PHE A 60 6.48 -13.43 4.78
N ARG A 61 6.31 -13.90 6.03
CA ARG A 61 5.67 -13.11 7.08
C ARG A 61 6.46 -11.91 7.58
N ARG A 62 7.78 -11.89 7.44
CA ARG A 62 8.57 -10.68 7.74
C ARG A 62 8.17 -9.54 6.81
N TRP A 63 7.84 -9.87 5.56
CA TRP A 63 7.25 -8.92 4.62
C TRP A 63 5.79 -8.65 5.00
N TYR A 64 4.96 -9.68 5.14
CA TYR A 64 3.52 -9.53 5.37
C TYR A 64 3.07 -10.24 6.66
N PRO A 65 3.13 -9.56 7.83
CA PRO A 65 2.73 -10.15 9.11
C PRO A 65 1.28 -10.62 9.13
N ALA A 66 0.41 -9.85 8.48
CA ALA A 66 -0.89 -10.29 8.01
C ALA A 66 -0.76 -10.50 6.49
N LEU A 67 -1.18 -11.66 6.00
CA LEU A 67 -1.21 -11.92 4.56
C LEU A 67 -2.07 -10.84 3.89
N PRO A 68 -1.74 -10.46 2.65
CA PRO A 68 -2.68 -9.73 1.84
C PRO A 68 -3.89 -10.64 1.64
N ASP A 69 -5.02 -10.19 2.18
CA ASP A 69 -6.30 -10.83 1.98
C ASP A 69 -6.63 -10.90 0.49
N SER A 70 -7.46 -11.86 0.11
CA SER A 70 -7.91 -12.01 -1.28
C SER A 70 -8.61 -10.76 -1.83
N GLY A 71 -9.15 -9.92 -0.94
CA GLY A 71 -9.75 -8.62 -1.25
C GLY A 71 -8.78 -7.42 -1.23
N TYR A 72 -7.50 -7.64 -0.93
CA TYR A 72 -6.45 -6.61 -0.85
C TYR A 72 -6.72 -5.48 0.16
N SER A 73 -7.64 -5.67 1.12
CA SER A 73 -7.94 -4.72 2.20
C SER A 73 -6.75 -4.42 3.11
N ALA A 74 -5.76 -5.30 3.17
CA ALA A 74 -4.50 -5.08 3.89
C ALA A 74 -3.77 -3.79 3.42
N LEU A 75 -3.89 -3.42 2.15
CA LEU A 75 -3.37 -2.16 1.59
C LEU A 75 -4.00 -0.91 2.23
N HIS A 76 -5.11 -1.03 2.93
CA HIS A 76 -5.84 0.10 3.49
C HIS A 76 -5.74 0.23 5.00
N HIS A 77 -5.25 -0.79 5.71
CA HIS A 77 -5.18 -0.79 7.18
C HIS A 77 -4.08 0.13 7.73
N GLY A 78 -2.96 0.28 7.01
CA GLY A 78 -1.81 1.10 7.45
C GLY A 78 -1.71 2.49 6.81
N LYS A 79 -2.62 2.84 5.89
CA LYS A 79 -2.46 4.08 5.12
C LYS A 79 -2.51 5.33 6.02
N PRO A 80 -1.66 6.34 5.75
CA PRO A 80 -1.70 7.60 6.48
C PRO A 80 -3.08 8.26 6.42
N ARG A 81 -3.57 8.70 7.59
CA ARG A 81 -4.81 9.48 7.71
C ARG A 81 -4.56 10.98 7.79
N ARG A 82 -3.30 11.38 7.96
CA ARG A 82 -2.83 12.76 8.07
C ARG A 82 -1.42 12.85 7.47
N HIS A 83 -1.06 14.03 7.00
CA HIS A 83 0.31 14.36 6.61
C HIS A 83 0.98 15.21 7.70
N SER A 84 2.29 15.05 7.92
CA SER A 84 3.05 15.80 8.93
C SER A 84 2.95 17.32 8.72
N ARG A 85 2.94 17.75 7.47
CA ARG A 85 2.74 19.17 7.08
C ARG A 85 1.34 19.72 7.32
N GLY A 86 0.39 18.90 7.78
CA GLY A 86 -0.92 19.39 8.19
C GLY A 86 -0.85 20.42 9.33
N GLU A 87 0.25 20.43 10.11
CA GLU A 87 0.52 21.46 11.12
C GLU A 87 1.04 22.76 10.49
N ASP A 88 1.98 22.67 9.54
CA ASP A 88 2.50 23.82 8.79
C ASP A 88 1.37 24.58 8.07
N ILE A 89 0.42 23.86 7.46
CA ILE A 89 -0.74 24.46 6.80
C ILE A 89 -1.63 25.18 7.83
N ARG A 90 -1.90 24.54 8.97
CA ARG A 90 -2.71 25.13 10.05
C ARG A 90 -2.06 26.38 10.62
N GLU A 91 -0.75 26.38 10.80
CA GLU A 91 0.01 27.54 11.28
C GLU A 91 0.02 28.67 10.24
N ALA A 92 0.25 28.35 8.98
CA ALA A 92 0.23 29.32 7.89
C ALA A 92 -1.14 29.98 7.73
N VAL A 93 -2.24 29.22 7.87
CA VAL A 93 -3.61 29.75 7.87
C VAL A 93 -3.87 30.65 9.09
N LYS A 94 -3.37 30.29 10.28
CA LYS A 94 -3.48 31.14 11.49
C LYS A 94 -2.75 32.48 11.31
N LEU A 95 -1.52 32.46 10.78
CA LEU A 95 -0.73 33.66 10.52
C LEU A 95 -1.42 34.62 9.54
N TYR A 96 -2.19 34.10 8.60
CA TYR A 96 -2.90 34.92 7.61
C TYR A 96 -4.29 35.34 8.06
N ARG A 97 -4.92 34.61 8.99
CA ARG A 97 -6.10 35.10 9.72
C ARG A 97 -5.78 36.40 10.46
N ALA A 98 -4.57 36.53 11.02
CA ALA A 98 -4.10 37.77 11.64
C ALA A 98 -3.94 38.95 10.65
N LYS A 99 -3.98 38.68 9.34
CA LYS A 99 -3.87 39.69 8.25
C LYS A 99 -5.23 40.07 7.62
N ASN A 100 -6.34 39.88 8.34
CA ASN A 100 -7.72 40.20 7.90
C ASN A 100 -8.18 39.49 6.61
N VAL A 101 -7.70 38.27 6.36
CA VAL A 101 -8.22 37.45 5.25
C VAL A 101 -9.52 36.75 5.66
N GLY A 102 -10.56 36.85 4.81
CA GLY A 102 -11.89 36.29 5.09
C GLY A 102 -11.88 34.77 5.32
N TYR A 103 -12.50 34.33 6.41
CA TYR A 103 -12.47 32.94 6.93
C TYR A 103 -12.88 31.88 5.91
N GLY A 104 -13.99 32.09 5.18
CA GLY A 104 -14.50 31.09 4.23
C GLY A 104 -13.63 30.85 2.99
N LYS A 105 -12.68 31.74 2.70
CA LYS A 105 -11.72 31.59 1.58
C LYS A 105 -10.46 30.86 2.04
N LEU A 106 -9.97 31.19 3.23
CA LEU A 106 -8.85 30.49 3.87
C LEU A 106 -9.18 29.03 4.18
N SER A 107 -10.42 28.72 4.60
CA SER A 107 -10.83 27.34 4.87
C SER A 107 -10.78 26.48 3.61
N ARG A 108 -11.21 26.99 2.45
CA ARG A 108 -11.17 26.25 1.19
C ARG A 108 -9.74 25.94 0.72
N ILE A 109 -8.82 26.88 0.92
CA ILE A 109 -7.40 26.69 0.59
C ILE A 109 -6.75 25.72 1.57
N HIS A 110 -7.06 25.83 2.87
CA HIS A 110 -6.65 24.87 3.88
C HIS A 110 -7.08 23.45 3.51
N ASP A 111 -8.36 23.26 3.19
CA ASP A 111 -8.92 21.93 2.88
C ASP A 111 -8.31 21.35 1.60
N ALA A 112 -8.06 22.19 0.59
CA ALA A 112 -7.40 21.76 -0.64
C ALA A 112 -5.93 21.35 -0.40
N LEU A 113 -5.19 22.11 0.41
CA LEU A 113 -3.80 21.78 0.78
C LEU A 113 -3.74 20.54 1.67
N ASP A 114 -4.63 20.40 2.66
CA ASP A 114 -4.68 19.22 3.52
C ASP A 114 -4.99 17.96 2.71
N LEU A 115 -5.93 18.06 1.76
CA LEU A 115 -6.21 16.98 0.81
C LEU A 115 -4.98 16.64 -0.05
N TYR A 116 -4.30 17.65 -0.61
CA TYR A 116 -3.09 17.47 -1.41
C TYR A 116 -2.03 16.67 -0.68
N TYR A 117 -1.66 17.12 0.52
CA TYR A 117 -0.63 16.49 1.33
C TYR A 117 -1.06 15.11 1.84
N LEU A 118 -2.35 14.91 2.14
CA LEU A 118 -2.86 13.58 2.45
C LEU A 118 -2.71 12.61 1.26
N MET A 119 -2.99 13.06 0.04
CA MET A 119 -2.78 12.25 -1.16
C MET A 119 -1.28 11.97 -1.39
N GLU A 120 -0.39 12.92 -1.13
CA GLU A 120 1.07 12.72 -1.19
C GLU A 120 1.53 11.62 -0.21
N ALA A 121 1.14 11.70 1.07
CA ALA A 121 1.48 10.67 2.05
C ALA A 121 0.92 9.29 1.69
N GLN A 122 -0.34 9.23 1.24
CA GLN A 122 -0.94 7.98 0.81
C GLN A 122 -0.23 7.42 -0.42
N SER A 123 0.17 8.27 -1.38
CA SER A 123 0.90 7.85 -2.57
C SER A 123 2.27 7.27 -2.21
N GLY A 124 2.99 7.90 -1.27
CA GLY A 124 4.24 7.35 -0.73
C GLY A 124 4.05 5.97 -0.09
N TYR A 125 2.97 5.79 0.68
CA TYR A 125 2.62 4.50 1.29
C TYR A 125 2.34 3.40 0.24
N TYR A 126 1.46 3.66 -0.75
CA TYR A 126 1.16 2.63 -1.77
C TYR A 126 2.38 2.30 -2.63
N LYS A 127 3.24 3.28 -2.92
CA LYS A 127 4.50 3.01 -3.63
C LYS A 127 5.38 2.04 -2.86
N GLN A 128 5.54 2.23 -1.55
CA GLN A 128 6.29 1.31 -0.69
C GLN A 128 5.68 -0.11 -0.69
N GLU A 129 4.36 -0.22 -0.59
CA GLU A 129 3.68 -1.53 -0.63
C GLU A 129 3.82 -2.23 -2.00
N ILE A 130 3.82 -1.48 -3.11
CA ILE A 130 4.08 -2.01 -4.45
C ILE A 130 5.52 -2.51 -4.57
N ASP A 131 6.50 -1.69 -4.17
CA ASP A 131 7.92 -2.05 -4.23
C ASP A 131 8.19 -3.30 -3.40
N LYS A 132 7.59 -3.38 -2.22
CA LYS A 132 7.63 -4.54 -1.32
C LYS A 132 7.01 -5.78 -1.94
N ALA A 133 5.85 -5.66 -2.58
CA ALA A 133 5.20 -6.77 -3.26
C ALA A 133 6.03 -7.28 -4.45
N ALA A 134 6.61 -6.37 -5.23
CA ALA A 134 7.50 -6.70 -6.35
C ALA A 134 8.80 -7.40 -5.87
N GLN A 135 9.39 -6.95 -4.77
CA GLN A 135 10.54 -7.61 -4.15
C GLN A 135 10.20 -9.03 -3.67
N ALA A 136 9.04 -9.19 -3.02
CA ALA A 136 8.57 -10.51 -2.60
C ALA A 136 8.31 -11.44 -3.79
N GLN A 137 7.74 -10.94 -4.89
CA GLN A 137 7.56 -11.72 -6.13
C GLN A 137 8.88 -12.20 -6.70
N LYS A 138 9.85 -11.28 -6.80
CA LYS A 138 11.19 -11.61 -7.28
C LYS A 138 11.83 -12.69 -6.41
N TRP A 139 11.77 -12.54 -5.09
CA TRP A 139 12.28 -13.54 -4.17
C TRP A 139 11.61 -14.90 -4.37
N ILE A 140 10.27 -14.97 -4.44
CA ILE A 140 9.55 -16.25 -4.67
C ILE A 140 9.93 -16.87 -6.02
N GLY A 141 10.14 -16.05 -7.05
CA GLY A 141 10.55 -16.53 -8.37
C GLY A 141 12.00 -17.01 -8.47
N GLU A 142 12.87 -16.55 -7.56
CA GLU A 142 14.29 -16.95 -7.46
C GLU A 142 14.51 -18.05 -6.41
N ASP A 143 13.53 -18.32 -5.54
CA ASP A 143 13.62 -19.32 -4.47
C ASP A 143 13.33 -20.73 -5.00
N HIS A 144 14.12 -21.71 -4.57
CA HIS A 144 13.90 -23.13 -4.89
C HIS A 144 12.58 -23.68 -4.29
N PHE A 145 11.94 -22.92 -3.39
CA PHE A 145 10.62 -23.24 -2.84
C PHE A 145 9.59 -23.60 -3.92
N GLY A 146 9.60 -22.92 -5.07
CA GLY A 146 8.67 -23.19 -6.17
C GLY A 146 8.82 -24.57 -6.80
N GLU A 147 9.99 -25.20 -6.70
CA GLU A 147 10.23 -26.57 -7.18
C GLU A 147 9.56 -27.60 -6.27
N PHE A 148 9.51 -27.34 -4.96
CA PHE A 148 8.94 -28.24 -3.96
C PHE A 148 7.43 -28.01 -3.74
N PHE A 149 6.97 -26.77 -3.88
CA PHE A 149 5.58 -26.36 -3.63
C PHE A 149 5.05 -25.43 -4.75
N PRO A 150 4.93 -25.93 -5.99
CA PRO A 150 4.66 -25.10 -7.17
C PRO A 150 3.35 -24.32 -7.10
N GLU A 151 2.24 -24.97 -6.73
CA GLU A 151 0.93 -24.30 -6.69
C GLU A 151 0.87 -23.26 -5.55
N VAL A 152 1.65 -23.47 -4.47
CA VAL A 152 1.79 -22.50 -3.37
C VAL A 152 2.54 -21.26 -3.83
N ALA A 153 3.66 -21.45 -4.54
CA ALA A 153 4.44 -20.36 -5.09
C ALA A 153 3.63 -19.57 -6.12
N GLU A 154 2.91 -20.25 -7.01
CA GLU A 154 2.04 -19.62 -8.01
C GLU A 154 0.93 -18.79 -7.37
N CYS A 155 0.20 -19.37 -6.39
CA CYS A 155 -0.86 -18.65 -5.67
C CYS A 155 -0.33 -17.39 -4.97
N MET A 156 0.84 -17.48 -4.33
CA MET A 156 1.47 -16.32 -3.67
C MET A 156 1.90 -15.25 -4.67
N GLN A 157 2.49 -15.66 -5.80
CA GLN A 157 2.83 -14.71 -6.86
C GLN A 157 1.59 -14.02 -7.40
N GLU A 158 0.49 -14.75 -7.64
CA GLU A 158 -0.77 -14.19 -8.13
C GLU A 158 -1.36 -13.17 -7.16
N ARG A 159 -1.41 -13.50 -5.85
CA ARG A 159 -1.86 -12.55 -4.81
C ARG A 159 -1.01 -11.27 -4.81
N LEU A 160 0.31 -11.40 -4.91
CA LEU A 160 1.21 -10.25 -4.99
C LEU A 160 1.01 -9.46 -6.30
N ARG A 161 0.66 -10.12 -7.43
CA ARG A 161 0.37 -9.43 -8.70
C ARG A 161 -0.90 -8.60 -8.56
N GLY A 162 -1.92 -9.17 -7.91
CA GLY A 162 -3.15 -8.46 -7.57
C GLY A 162 -2.90 -7.23 -6.70
N LEU A 163 -2.04 -7.34 -5.68
CA LEU A 163 -1.62 -6.20 -4.86
C LEU A 163 -0.92 -5.11 -5.67
N VAL A 164 0.05 -5.48 -6.50
CA VAL A 164 0.77 -4.53 -7.36
C VAL A 164 -0.20 -3.80 -8.28
N ARG A 165 -1.11 -4.52 -8.94
CA ARG A 165 -2.12 -3.94 -9.83
C ARG A 165 -3.06 -2.99 -9.07
N SER A 166 -3.63 -3.44 -7.96
CA SER A 166 -4.52 -2.64 -7.11
C SER A 166 -3.81 -1.39 -6.56
N GLY A 167 -2.54 -1.55 -6.18
CA GLY A 167 -1.67 -0.45 -5.76
C GLY A 167 -1.50 0.59 -6.86
N PHE A 168 -1.16 0.18 -8.09
CA PHE A 168 -1.03 1.09 -9.23
C PHE A 168 -2.35 1.80 -9.56
N ASP A 169 -3.48 1.08 -9.60
CA ASP A 169 -4.79 1.66 -9.84
C ASP A 169 -5.15 2.71 -8.77
N THR A 170 -4.76 2.44 -7.52
CA THR A 170 -4.96 3.38 -6.40
C THR A 170 -4.04 4.59 -6.51
N LEU A 171 -2.77 4.39 -6.87
CA LEU A 171 -1.82 5.50 -7.11
C LEU A 171 -2.32 6.44 -8.21
N LEU A 172 -2.84 5.92 -9.32
CA LEU A 172 -3.42 6.74 -10.39
C LEU A 172 -4.59 7.59 -9.89
N LYS A 173 -5.48 7.01 -9.07
CA LYS A 173 -6.61 7.74 -8.45
C LYS A 173 -6.12 8.81 -7.47
N LEU A 174 -5.08 8.53 -6.70
CA LEU A 174 -4.49 9.50 -5.77
C LEU A 174 -3.82 10.66 -6.51
N GLN A 175 -3.07 10.38 -7.58
CA GLN A 175 -2.45 11.39 -8.43
C GLN A 175 -3.50 12.30 -9.09
N GLU A 176 -4.61 11.74 -9.57
CA GLU A 176 -5.69 12.53 -10.14
C GLU A 176 -6.35 13.43 -9.07
N ARG A 177 -6.60 12.90 -7.87
CA ARG A 177 -7.11 13.72 -6.74
C ARG A 177 -6.12 14.80 -6.30
N GLN A 178 -4.84 14.48 -6.30
CA GLN A 178 -3.76 15.42 -5.99
C GLN A 178 -3.75 16.57 -7.01
N ARG A 179 -3.84 16.25 -8.31
CA ARG A 179 -3.93 17.23 -9.40
C ARG A 179 -5.19 18.10 -9.28
N GLN A 180 -6.33 17.53 -8.92
CA GLN A 180 -7.57 18.29 -8.68
C GLN A 180 -7.43 19.25 -7.49
N ALA A 181 -6.74 18.84 -6.43
CA ALA A 181 -6.43 19.70 -5.29
C ALA A 181 -5.50 20.86 -5.71
N GLU A 182 -4.44 20.58 -6.49
CA GLU A 182 -3.56 21.62 -7.05
C GLU A 182 -4.33 22.61 -7.94
N GLN A 183 -5.16 22.10 -8.86
CA GLN A 183 -6.00 22.95 -9.72
C GLN A 183 -6.98 23.79 -8.92
N THR A 184 -7.52 23.25 -7.83
CA THR A 184 -8.40 24.00 -6.93
C THR A 184 -7.61 25.14 -6.29
N VAL A 185 -6.39 24.89 -5.80
CA VAL A 185 -5.51 25.94 -5.30
C VAL A 185 -5.23 26.99 -6.39
N GLN A 186 -4.86 26.58 -7.60
CA GLN A 186 -4.58 27.47 -8.74
C GLN A 186 -5.79 28.32 -9.15
N ARG A 187 -7.00 27.74 -9.23
CA ARG A 187 -8.23 28.51 -9.51
C ARG A 187 -8.54 29.51 -8.41
N LEU A 188 -8.30 29.14 -7.15
CA LEU A 188 -8.43 30.06 -6.03
C LEU A 188 -7.35 31.16 -6.06
N VAL A 189 -6.19 30.89 -6.70
CA VAL A 189 -5.15 31.88 -7.01
C VAL A 189 -5.56 32.87 -8.08
N GLU A 190 -6.13 32.38 -9.18
CA GLU A 190 -6.50 33.18 -10.34
C GLU A 190 -7.83 33.94 -10.17
N GLY A 191 -8.60 33.63 -9.12
CA GLY A 191 -9.86 34.30 -8.81
C GLY A 191 -9.70 35.80 -8.51
N LYS A 192 -10.45 36.65 -9.23
CA LYS A 192 -10.37 38.12 -9.09
C LYS A 192 -10.72 38.57 -7.65
N GLY A 193 -9.72 39.06 -6.92
CA GLY A 193 -9.85 39.75 -5.64
C GLY A 193 -8.54 39.78 -4.84
N ALA A 194 -8.16 40.92 -4.27
CA ALA A 194 -6.90 41.11 -3.51
C ALA A 194 -6.71 40.10 -2.35
N LEU A 195 -7.82 39.61 -1.79
CA LEU A 195 -7.85 38.57 -0.75
C LEU A 195 -7.52 37.17 -1.27
N TRP A 196 -7.91 36.85 -2.50
CA TRP A 196 -7.57 35.58 -3.15
C TRP A 196 -6.10 35.54 -3.53
N ALA A 197 -5.57 36.64 -4.10
CA ALA A 197 -4.15 36.78 -4.40
C ALA A 197 -3.24 36.57 -3.17
N ARG A 198 -3.60 37.08 -1.99
CA ARG A 198 -2.81 36.86 -0.75
C ARG A 198 -2.90 35.44 -0.21
N ALA A 199 -4.08 34.82 -0.29
CA ALA A 199 -4.27 33.43 0.15
C ALA A 199 -3.65 32.43 -0.85
N ALA A 200 -3.40 32.89 -2.08
CA ALA A 200 -2.75 32.17 -3.15
C ALA A 200 -1.23 32.23 -3.11
N GLU A 201 -0.66 33.39 -2.77
CA GLU A 201 0.76 33.51 -2.40
C GLU A 201 1.10 32.54 -1.28
N LEU A 202 0.23 32.44 -0.26
CA LEU A 202 0.35 31.46 0.82
C LEU A 202 0.39 30.02 0.31
N ALA A 203 -0.58 29.64 -0.51
CA ALA A 203 -0.69 28.27 -1.00
C ALA A 203 0.48 27.91 -1.93
N SER A 204 0.91 28.85 -2.77
CA SER A 204 2.09 28.73 -3.62
C SER A 204 3.38 28.61 -2.80
N ASP A 205 3.56 29.42 -1.76
CA ASP A 205 4.72 29.33 -0.88
C ASP A 205 4.76 27.99 -0.13
N ILE A 206 3.62 27.49 0.35
CA ILE A 206 3.52 26.18 1.01
C ILE A 206 3.83 25.04 0.05
N LEU A 207 3.30 25.06 -1.18
CA LEU A 207 3.55 24.04 -2.20
C LEU A 207 5.00 24.07 -2.72
N MET A 208 5.59 25.27 -2.85
CA MET A 208 6.96 25.46 -3.35
C MET A 208 8.04 25.32 -2.28
N TYR A 209 7.67 25.34 -1.00
CA TYR A 209 8.58 25.15 0.13
C TYR A 209 9.52 23.93 0.00
N PRO A 210 9.04 22.70 -0.34
CA PRO A 210 9.92 21.54 -0.55
C PRO A 210 10.97 21.76 -1.66
N VAL A 211 10.59 22.39 -2.77
CA VAL A 211 11.49 22.69 -3.90
C VAL A 211 12.57 23.70 -3.47
N ARG A 212 12.17 24.73 -2.70
CA ARG A 212 13.09 25.75 -2.18
C ARG A 212 14.05 25.21 -1.12
N GLN A 213 13.64 24.23 -0.32
CA GLN A 213 14.50 23.57 0.67
C GLN A 213 15.52 22.62 0.02
N MET A 214 15.16 21.94 -1.08
CA MET A 214 16.12 21.13 -1.84
C MET A 214 17.22 21.99 -2.49
N GLY A 215 16.90 23.23 -2.90
CA GLY A 215 17.90 24.19 -3.41
C GLY A 215 18.80 24.82 -2.34
N LYS A 216 18.50 24.63 -1.05
CA LYS A 216 19.29 25.16 0.09
C LYS A 216 20.21 24.13 0.73
N LYS A 217 20.13 22.84 0.33
CA LYS A 217 21.17 21.86 0.67
C LYS A 217 22.34 22.00 -0.31
N LYS A 218 23.26 22.91 0.03
CA LYS A 218 24.67 22.82 -0.34
C LYS A 218 25.47 22.60 0.93
#